data_AF-A0AA38H1G5-F1
#
_entry.id   AF-A0AA38H1G5-F1
#
_cell.length_a   1.000
_cell.length_b   1.000
_cell.length_c   1.000
_cell.angle_alpha   90.00
_cell.angle_beta   90.00
_cell.angle_gamma   90.00
#
_symmetry.space_group_name_H-M   'P 1'
#
loop_
_entity.id
_entity.type
_entity.pdbx_description
1 polymer ?
#
loop_
_entity_poly.entity_id
_entity_poly.type
_entity_poly.pdbx_seq_one_letter_code
_entity_poly.pdbx_strand_id
1 'polypeptide(L)'
;MSSAAVLRTYATLPSPSTSLPPRVLLSHNASTLAIFDAYPKAKYHFLVLPRYPFPSNNDPESTRSICRLSDLDDLRSLLTKTTRDAREQIVGQMAEMAREVEEMIRDEMVKSEGWEWRIDVGFHAIPSLKHLHLHVISDDRLSPALKTKKHYNSFRPDLGFFVSIADVQRWILDDDDTIRERALLGTHSLLASPLTCFKCDEPHHNVPKLKSHLEKEFQEEGRKALARIKKTGRQRTSSEEDMF
;
A
#
# COMPACT_ATOMS: atom_id res chain seq x y z
N MET A 1 -0.16 -10.92 23.31
CA MET A 1 0.32 -11.35 21.97
C MET A 1 1.30 -10.29 21.47
N SER A 2 2.44 -10.68 20.91
CA SER A 2 3.36 -9.69 20.31
C SER A 2 2.63 -8.94 19.19
N SER A 3 2.63 -7.61 19.23
CA SER A 3 2.01 -6.77 18.19
C SER A 3 2.57 -7.06 16.79
N ALA A 4 3.80 -7.59 16.72
CA ALA A 4 4.49 -7.87 15.46
C ALA A 4 3.82 -8.95 14.59
N ALA A 5 2.97 -9.83 15.14
CA ALA A 5 2.40 -10.97 14.39
C ALA A 5 0.89 -10.87 14.16
N VAL A 6 0.25 -9.73 14.47
CA VAL A 6 -1.21 -9.58 14.39
C VAL A 6 -1.75 -9.84 12.97
N LEU A 7 -1.03 -9.37 11.94
CA LEU A 7 -1.42 -9.56 10.55
C LEU A 7 -1.41 -11.03 10.13
N ARG A 8 -0.42 -11.79 10.62
CA ARG A 8 -0.38 -13.25 10.40
C ARG A 8 -1.60 -13.93 10.99
N THR A 9 -1.99 -13.57 12.21
CA THR A 9 -3.19 -14.12 12.85
C THR A 9 -4.41 -13.93 11.95
N TYR A 10 -4.61 -12.72 11.40
CA TYR A 10 -5.72 -12.43 10.50
C TYR A 10 -5.66 -13.25 9.21
N ALA A 11 -4.48 -13.34 8.60
CA ALA A 11 -4.27 -14.08 7.36
C ALA A 11 -4.50 -15.59 7.46
N THR A 12 -4.37 -16.15 8.67
CA THR A 12 -4.57 -17.59 8.93
C THR A 12 -5.98 -17.94 9.43
N LEU A 13 -6.89 -16.98 9.53
CA LEU A 13 -8.27 -17.26 9.95
C LEU A 13 -9.01 -18.07 8.87
N PRO A 14 -9.66 -19.19 9.23
CA PRO A 14 -10.49 -19.95 8.29
C PRO A 14 -11.64 -19.12 7.71
N SER A 15 -12.30 -18.34 8.59
CA SER A 15 -13.49 -17.56 8.25
C SER A 15 -13.35 -16.09 8.72
N PRO A 16 -12.61 -15.23 7.97
CA PRO A 16 -12.37 -13.84 8.35
C PRO A 16 -13.66 -13.05 8.63
N SER A 17 -14.71 -13.24 7.82
CA SER A 17 -16.01 -12.55 7.96
C SER A 17 -16.70 -12.76 9.30
N THR A 18 -16.54 -13.94 9.92
CA THR A 18 -17.11 -14.24 11.24
C THR A 18 -16.17 -13.95 12.39
N SER A 19 -14.86 -13.89 12.12
CA SER A 19 -13.82 -13.78 13.16
C SER A 19 -13.28 -12.36 13.34
N LEU A 20 -13.38 -11.51 12.32
CA LEU A 20 -12.93 -10.12 12.37
C LEU A 20 -14.12 -9.17 12.40
N PRO A 21 -14.08 -8.12 13.23
CA PRO A 21 -15.13 -7.12 13.25
C PRO A 21 -15.12 -6.29 11.95
N PRO A 22 -16.27 -5.71 11.53
CA PRO A 22 -16.36 -4.88 10.31
C PRO A 22 -15.43 -3.66 10.29
N ARG A 23 -15.02 -3.16 11.46
CA ARG A 23 -14.03 -2.07 11.58
C ARG A 23 -12.59 -2.48 11.26
N VAL A 24 -12.34 -3.78 11.11
CA VAL A 24 -11.03 -4.34 10.77
C VAL A 24 -11.06 -4.88 9.35
N LEU A 25 -12.06 -5.70 9.01
CA LEU A 25 -12.16 -6.36 7.71
C LEU A 25 -12.96 -5.51 6.72
N LEU A 26 -12.35 -5.16 5.59
CA LEU A 26 -13.03 -4.50 4.47
C LEU A 26 -13.64 -5.53 3.52
N SER A 27 -12.81 -6.44 3.01
CA SER A 27 -13.21 -7.49 2.07
C SER A 27 -12.25 -8.68 2.15
N HIS A 28 -12.65 -9.84 1.63
CA HIS A 28 -11.76 -10.99 1.49
C HIS A 28 -12.25 -11.96 0.41
N ASN A 29 -11.34 -12.78 -0.08
CA ASN A 29 -11.63 -13.94 -0.93
C ASN A 29 -10.80 -15.15 -0.46
N ALA A 30 -10.66 -16.20 -1.27
CA ALA A 30 -9.90 -17.40 -0.91
C ALA A 30 -8.40 -17.10 -0.70
N SER A 31 -7.83 -16.18 -1.48
CA SER A 31 -6.39 -15.94 -1.57
C SER A 31 -5.93 -14.71 -0.79
N THR A 32 -6.80 -13.72 -0.58
CA THR A 32 -6.43 -12.42 -0.01
C THR A 32 -7.49 -11.87 0.93
N LEU A 33 -7.07 -10.94 1.78
CA LEU A 33 -7.94 -10.14 2.64
C LEU A 33 -7.50 -8.68 2.60
N ALA A 34 -8.46 -7.75 2.57
CA ALA A 34 -8.23 -6.32 2.73
C ALA A 34 -8.74 -5.87 4.10
N ILE A 35 -7.91 -5.13 4.84
CA ILE A 35 -8.24 -4.60 6.16
C ILE A 35 -7.96 -3.11 6.26
N PHE A 36 -8.64 -2.45 7.19
CA PHE A 36 -8.32 -1.09 7.59
C PHE A 36 -6.99 -1.08 8.36
N ASP A 37 -6.07 -0.16 8.01
CA ASP A 37 -4.87 0.05 8.83
C ASP A 37 -5.30 0.67 10.18
N ALA A 38 -4.89 0.07 11.29
CA ALA A 38 -5.28 0.52 12.63
C ALA A 38 -4.68 1.90 13.01
N TYR A 39 -3.64 2.34 12.29
CA TYR A 39 -2.93 3.60 12.47
C TYR A 39 -2.72 4.26 11.10
N PRO A 40 -3.79 4.67 10.41
CA PRO A 40 -3.72 5.11 9.01
C PRO A 40 -2.74 6.28 8.86
N LYS A 41 -1.96 6.36 7.77
CA LYS A 41 -0.99 7.45 7.56
C LYS A 41 -1.48 8.54 6.61
N ALA A 42 -2.66 8.35 6.03
CA ALA A 42 -3.39 9.27 5.18
C ALA A 42 -4.90 9.16 5.48
N LYS A 43 -5.73 9.93 4.77
CA LYS A 43 -7.21 9.84 4.87
C LYS A 43 -7.71 8.42 4.62
N TYR A 44 -7.18 7.76 3.59
CA TYR A 44 -7.47 6.36 3.27
C TYR A 44 -6.19 5.54 3.38
N HIS A 45 -6.21 4.49 4.19
CA HIS A 45 -5.08 3.59 4.33
C HIS A 45 -5.54 2.18 4.70
N PHE A 46 -5.29 1.26 3.77
CA PHE A 46 -5.69 -0.14 3.87
C PHE A 46 -4.48 -1.03 3.65
N LEU A 47 -4.60 -2.26 4.15
CA LEU A 47 -3.61 -3.31 3.94
C LEU A 47 -4.27 -4.47 3.21
N VAL A 48 -3.65 -4.92 2.13
CA VAL A 48 -3.99 -6.18 1.45
C VAL A 48 -2.98 -7.23 1.90
N LEU A 49 -3.46 -8.36 2.41
CA LEU A 49 -2.62 -9.47 2.88
C LEU A 49 -2.96 -10.74 2.08
N PRO A 50 -1.96 -11.56 1.71
CA PRO A 50 -2.22 -12.91 1.24
C PRO A 50 -2.70 -13.76 2.42
N ARG A 51 -3.73 -14.57 2.19
CA ARG A 51 -4.21 -15.56 3.16
C ARG A 51 -3.28 -16.76 3.20
N TYR A 52 -3.37 -17.53 4.28
CA TYR A 52 -2.69 -18.81 4.40
C TYR A 52 -3.65 -19.89 4.94
N PRO A 53 -3.75 -21.08 4.32
CA PRO A 53 -3.05 -21.50 3.09
C PRO A 53 -3.40 -20.63 1.87
N PHE A 54 -2.44 -20.45 0.95
CA PHE A 54 -2.65 -19.68 -0.29
C PHE A 54 -2.88 -20.64 -1.46
N PRO A 55 -4.13 -20.77 -1.98
CA PRO A 55 -4.44 -21.71 -3.04
C PRO A 55 -3.82 -21.29 -4.38
N SER A 56 -3.66 -22.25 -5.30
CA SER A 56 -3.26 -21.92 -6.68
C SER A 56 -4.43 -21.32 -7.44
N ASN A 57 -4.16 -20.42 -8.38
CA ASN A 57 -5.19 -19.89 -9.28
C ASN A 57 -5.88 -21.00 -10.11
N ASN A 58 -5.19 -22.13 -10.35
CA ASN A 58 -5.75 -23.28 -11.09
C ASN A 58 -6.64 -24.18 -10.21
N ASP A 59 -6.54 -24.06 -8.89
CA ASP A 59 -7.31 -24.82 -7.92
C ASP A 59 -7.66 -23.92 -6.71
N PRO A 60 -8.60 -22.97 -6.85
CA PRO A 60 -8.91 -21.99 -5.80
C PRO A 60 -9.52 -22.60 -4.53
N GLU A 61 -10.08 -23.81 -4.63
CA GLU A 61 -10.69 -24.55 -3.52
C GLU A 61 -9.68 -25.41 -2.77
N SER A 62 -8.42 -25.48 -3.25
CA SER A 62 -7.37 -26.27 -2.63
C SER A 62 -7.09 -25.81 -1.20
N THR A 63 -6.96 -26.79 -0.30
CA THR A 63 -6.46 -26.54 1.06
C THR A 63 -4.93 -26.54 1.13
N ARG A 64 -4.25 -26.86 0.01
CA ARG A 64 -2.80 -26.84 -0.10
C ARG A 64 -2.31 -25.45 -0.47
N SER A 65 -1.27 -25.00 0.23
CA SER A 65 -0.62 -23.73 -0.05
C SER A 65 0.47 -23.89 -1.12
N ILE A 66 0.53 -22.98 -2.10
CA ILE A 66 1.60 -22.94 -3.11
C ILE A 66 2.95 -22.44 -2.56
N CYS A 67 2.95 -21.90 -1.34
CA CYS A 67 4.14 -21.43 -0.63
C CYS A 67 4.10 -21.83 0.85
N ARG A 68 5.24 -21.75 1.54
CA ARG A 68 5.30 -21.92 3.00
C ARG A 68 4.86 -20.64 3.68
N LEU A 69 4.33 -20.76 4.89
CA LEU A 69 3.95 -19.59 5.69
C LEU A 69 5.14 -18.64 5.96
N SER A 70 6.36 -19.16 6.07
CA SER A 70 7.59 -18.36 6.22
C SER A 70 7.96 -17.52 5.00
N ASP A 71 7.45 -17.89 3.82
CA ASP A 71 7.72 -17.18 2.58
C ASP A 71 6.90 -15.90 2.51
N LEU A 72 5.78 -15.86 3.24
CA LEU A 72 4.91 -14.70 3.42
C LEU A 72 5.31 -13.85 4.63
N ASP A 73 6.53 -13.93 5.15
CA ASP A 73 6.97 -13.11 6.29
C ASP A 73 7.06 -11.62 5.90
N ASP A 74 7.58 -11.33 4.71
CA ASP A 74 7.80 -10.00 4.14
C ASP A 74 8.06 -10.09 2.62
N LEU A 75 8.19 -8.95 1.93
CA LEU A 75 8.44 -8.90 0.48
C LEU A 75 9.76 -9.61 0.12
N ARG A 76 10.81 -9.44 0.96
CA ARG A 76 12.10 -10.09 0.74
C ARG A 76 11.99 -11.60 0.74
N SER A 77 11.29 -12.16 1.72
CA SER A 77 11.06 -13.60 1.86
C SER A 77 10.29 -14.14 0.67
N LEU A 78 9.24 -13.43 0.22
CA LEU A 78 8.50 -13.82 -0.98
C LEU A 78 9.43 -13.87 -2.19
N LEU A 79 10.20 -12.80 -2.43
CA LEU A 79 11.03 -12.66 -3.61
C LEU A 79 12.21 -13.65 -3.66
N THR A 80 12.72 -14.08 -2.50
CA THR A 80 13.95 -14.91 -2.43
C THR A 80 13.69 -16.39 -2.16
N LYS A 81 12.54 -16.77 -1.59
CA LYS A 81 12.29 -18.15 -1.13
C LYS A 81 11.26 -18.91 -1.97
N THR A 82 10.54 -18.25 -2.86
CA THR A 82 9.49 -18.87 -3.68
C THR A 82 9.91 -19.04 -5.14
N THR A 83 9.11 -19.75 -5.93
CA THR A 83 9.29 -19.86 -7.38
C THR A 83 8.72 -18.64 -8.09
N ARG A 84 9.14 -18.37 -9.33
CA ARG A 84 8.58 -17.28 -10.16
C ARG A 84 7.06 -17.38 -10.28
N ASP A 85 6.55 -18.57 -10.58
CA ASP A 85 5.11 -18.85 -10.67
C ASP A 85 4.35 -18.51 -9.36
N ALA A 86 4.89 -18.91 -8.21
CA ALA A 86 4.28 -18.57 -6.92
C ALA A 86 4.27 -17.05 -6.67
N ARG A 87 5.35 -16.34 -7.04
CA ARG A 87 5.40 -14.87 -6.93
C ARG A 87 4.35 -14.20 -7.82
N GLU A 88 4.25 -14.63 -9.08
CA GLU A 88 3.27 -14.13 -10.04
C GLU A 88 1.84 -14.31 -9.51
N GLN A 89 1.50 -15.50 -9.01
CA GLN A 89 0.17 -15.77 -8.47
C GLN A 89 -0.12 -14.95 -7.19
N ILE A 90 0.81 -14.90 -6.24
CA ILE A 90 0.63 -14.19 -4.97
C ILE A 90 0.51 -12.68 -5.19
N VAL A 91 1.47 -12.07 -5.90
CA VAL A 91 1.45 -10.63 -6.17
C VAL A 91 0.29 -10.26 -7.08
N GLY A 92 -0.06 -11.12 -8.05
CA GLY A 92 -1.23 -10.93 -8.91
C GLY A 92 -2.53 -10.84 -8.12
N GLN A 93 -2.82 -11.81 -7.25
CA GLN A 93 -4.03 -11.79 -6.41
C GLN A 93 -4.07 -10.60 -5.45
N MET A 94 -2.91 -10.19 -4.90
CA MET A 94 -2.82 -8.99 -4.08
C MET A 94 -3.09 -7.72 -4.90
N ALA A 95 -2.64 -7.67 -6.16
CA ALA A 95 -2.90 -6.55 -7.07
C ALA A 95 -4.38 -6.46 -7.46
N GLU A 96 -5.06 -7.58 -7.71
CA GLU A 96 -6.51 -7.59 -7.96
C GLU A 96 -7.28 -6.99 -6.78
N MET A 97 -7.05 -7.51 -5.58
CA MET A 97 -7.67 -7.00 -4.36
C MET A 97 -7.33 -5.53 -4.11
N ALA A 98 -6.11 -5.10 -4.40
CA ALA A 98 -5.73 -3.69 -4.28
C ALA A 98 -6.53 -2.79 -5.24
N ARG A 99 -6.79 -3.24 -6.48
CA ARG A 99 -7.61 -2.48 -7.44
C ARG A 99 -9.06 -2.35 -6.98
N GLU A 100 -9.64 -3.42 -6.43
CA GLU A 100 -10.98 -3.35 -5.81
C GLU A 100 -11.00 -2.32 -4.67
N VAL A 101 -9.95 -2.29 -3.83
CA VAL A 101 -9.81 -1.30 -2.75
C VAL A 101 -9.62 0.12 -3.29
N GLU A 102 -8.84 0.31 -4.35
CA GLU A 102 -8.68 1.62 -5.00
C GLU A 102 -10.01 2.16 -5.55
N GLU A 103 -10.82 1.31 -6.18
CA GLU A 103 -12.16 1.69 -6.67
C GLU A 103 -13.06 2.13 -5.50
N MET A 104 -13.09 1.35 -4.41
CA MET A 104 -13.83 1.72 -3.20
C MET A 104 -13.36 3.06 -2.60
N ILE A 105 -12.05 3.33 -2.63
CA ILE A 105 -11.48 4.60 -2.18
C ILE A 105 -11.93 5.74 -3.09
N ARG A 106 -11.82 5.59 -4.42
CA ARG A 106 -12.21 6.62 -5.39
C ARG A 106 -13.69 6.99 -5.25
N ASP A 107 -14.56 6.00 -5.11
CA ASP A 107 -15.99 6.24 -4.85
C ASP A 107 -16.21 7.07 -3.59
N GLU A 108 -15.52 6.75 -2.49
CA GLU A 108 -15.65 7.50 -1.24
C GLU A 108 -14.99 8.88 -1.31
N MET A 109 -13.91 9.06 -2.08
CA MET A 109 -13.29 10.37 -2.36
C MET A 109 -14.27 11.30 -3.08
N VAL A 110 -14.89 10.83 -4.18
CA VAL A 110 -15.88 11.61 -4.94
C VAL A 110 -17.09 11.93 -4.07
N LYS A 111 -17.57 10.95 -3.30
CA LYS A 111 -18.74 11.12 -2.44
C LYS A 111 -18.50 12.10 -1.28
N SER A 112 -17.31 12.10 -0.68
CA SER A 112 -17.00 12.93 0.50
C SER A 112 -16.42 14.29 0.16
N GLU A 113 -15.55 14.37 -0.85
CA GLU A 113 -14.80 15.58 -1.20
C GLU A 113 -15.21 16.15 -2.57
N GLY A 114 -15.88 15.37 -3.43
CA GLY A 114 -16.30 15.80 -4.77
C GLY A 114 -15.23 15.68 -5.86
N TRP A 115 -14.08 15.11 -5.52
CA TRP A 115 -12.95 14.87 -6.43
C TRP A 115 -12.07 13.73 -5.89
N GLU A 116 -11.33 13.07 -6.77
CA GLU A 116 -10.36 12.02 -6.43
C GLU A 116 -8.94 12.57 -6.35
N TRP A 117 -8.05 11.90 -5.63
CA TRP A 117 -6.62 12.18 -5.67
C TRP A 117 -5.82 10.89 -5.75
N ARG A 118 -4.50 11.01 -5.88
CA ARG A 118 -3.62 9.89 -6.15
C ARG A 118 -3.64 8.88 -5.00
N ILE A 119 -3.60 7.60 -5.36
CA ILE A 119 -3.47 6.48 -4.44
C ILE A 119 -2.14 5.79 -4.73
N ASP A 120 -1.33 5.61 -3.70
CA ASP A 120 -0.11 4.82 -3.76
C ASP A 120 -0.40 3.38 -3.38
N VAL A 121 0.12 2.44 -4.18
CA VAL A 121 0.02 1.00 -3.93
C VAL A 121 1.41 0.38 -3.90
N GLY A 122 1.81 -0.16 -2.76
CA GLY A 122 3.18 -0.65 -2.59
C GLY A 122 3.50 -1.29 -1.25
N PHE A 123 4.73 -1.78 -1.14
CA PHE A 123 5.27 -2.44 0.03
C PHE A 123 6.29 -1.55 0.73
N HIS A 124 6.46 -1.71 2.03
CA HIS A 124 7.67 -1.25 2.68
C HIS A 124 8.83 -2.22 2.41
N ALA A 125 9.99 -1.69 2.00
CA ALA A 125 11.20 -2.48 1.80
C ALA A 125 11.62 -3.25 3.07
N ILE A 126 11.44 -2.63 4.24
CA ILE A 126 11.61 -3.27 5.55
C ILE A 126 10.31 -3.09 6.36
N PRO A 127 9.46 -4.12 6.46
CA PRO A 127 8.17 -3.98 7.11
C PRO A 127 8.29 -3.89 8.64
N SER A 128 7.35 -3.19 9.26
CA SER A 128 7.26 -3.09 10.73
C SER A 128 6.50 -4.24 11.39
N LEU A 129 5.71 -4.98 10.60
CA LEU A 129 4.90 -6.10 11.04
C LEU A 129 5.28 -7.34 10.25
N LYS A 130 5.22 -8.49 10.91
CA LYS A 130 5.36 -9.79 10.28
C LYS A 130 4.08 -10.14 9.54
N HIS A 131 4.26 -10.80 8.40
CA HIS A 131 3.27 -11.13 7.38
C HIS A 131 3.26 -10.09 6.27
N LEU A 132 3.43 -10.53 5.04
CA LEU A 132 3.41 -9.71 3.83
C LEU A 132 2.12 -8.88 3.80
N HIS A 133 2.26 -7.58 3.57
CA HIS A 133 1.14 -6.66 3.45
C HIS A 133 1.47 -5.58 2.42
N LEU A 134 0.55 -5.38 1.51
CA LEU A 134 0.57 -4.31 0.52
C LEU A 134 -0.26 -3.15 1.05
N HIS A 135 0.33 -1.96 1.05
CA HIS A 135 -0.34 -0.73 1.41
C HIS A 135 -1.13 -0.23 0.21
N VAL A 136 -2.40 0.13 0.44
CA VAL A 136 -3.21 0.95 -0.47
C VAL A 136 -3.51 2.24 0.29
N ILE A 137 -2.84 3.34 -0.08
CA ILE A 137 -2.80 4.56 0.72
C ILE A 137 -2.96 5.81 -0.14
N SER A 138 -3.88 6.70 0.24
CA SER A 138 -4.08 7.97 -0.46
C SER A 138 -2.91 8.94 -0.24
N ASP A 139 -2.56 9.73 -1.25
CA ASP A 139 -1.33 10.53 -1.28
C ASP A 139 -1.34 11.77 -0.36
N ASP A 140 -2.48 12.16 0.20
CA ASP A 140 -2.61 13.34 1.06
C ASP A 140 -1.70 13.31 2.31
N ARG A 141 -1.41 12.11 2.85
CA ARG A 141 -0.67 11.91 4.11
C ARG A 141 -1.21 12.74 5.29
N LEU A 142 -2.51 13.05 5.29
CA LEU A 142 -3.20 13.79 6.34
C LEU A 142 -3.85 12.84 7.34
N SER A 143 -3.10 12.47 8.38
CA SER A 143 -3.64 11.64 9.46
C SER A 143 -3.10 12.01 10.85
N PRO A 144 -3.92 11.95 11.91
CA PRO A 144 -3.45 12.03 13.30
C PRO A 144 -2.39 10.97 13.68
N ALA A 145 -2.38 9.81 13.00
CA ALA A 145 -1.41 8.73 13.25
C ALA A 145 -0.08 8.90 12.48
N LEU A 146 0.01 9.87 11.55
CA LEU A 146 1.29 10.34 11.00
C LEU A 146 1.99 11.24 12.03
N LYS A 147 2.87 10.64 12.84
CA LYS A 147 3.47 11.29 14.03
C LYS A 147 4.97 11.52 13.95
N THR A 148 5.70 10.70 13.21
CA THR A 148 7.17 10.68 13.24
C THR A 148 7.75 10.86 11.85
N LYS A 149 9.00 11.32 11.78
CA LYS A 149 9.76 11.40 10.53
C LYS A 149 9.83 10.06 9.81
N LYS A 150 10.01 8.97 10.56
CA LYS A 150 10.02 7.61 10.02
C LYS A 150 8.68 7.25 9.39
N HIS A 151 7.54 7.61 10.01
CA HIS A 151 6.23 7.35 9.41
C HIS A 151 6.07 8.08 8.09
N TYR A 152 6.53 9.33 7.97
CA TYR A 152 6.39 10.06 6.72
C TYR A 152 7.33 9.52 5.64
N ASN A 153 8.63 9.41 5.97
CA ASN A 153 9.64 8.95 5.02
C ASN A 153 9.43 7.50 4.54
N SER A 154 8.73 6.65 5.31
CA SER A 154 8.44 5.27 4.86
C SER A 154 7.42 5.21 3.72
N PHE A 155 6.57 6.23 3.57
CA PHE A 155 5.55 6.32 2.52
C PHE A 155 5.89 7.38 1.45
N ARG A 156 7.12 7.88 1.45
CA ARG A 156 7.59 8.78 0.41
C ARG A 156 7.95 7.97 -0.84
N PRO A 157 7.29 8.21 -1.99
CA PRO A 157 7.50 7.41 -3.19
C PRO A 157 8.91 7.59 -3.78
N ASP A 158 9.52 8.76 -3.59
CA ASP A 158 10.83 9.14 -4.15
C ASP A 158 12.03 8.56 -3.38
N LEU A 159 11.84 8.17 -2.11
CA LEU A 159 12.96 7.71 -1.27
C LEU A 159 13.37 6.26 -1.53
N GLY A 160 12.55 5.46 -2.22
CA GLY A 160 12.82 4.04 -2.45
C GLY A 160 12.57 3.11 -1.24
N PHE A 161 12.09 3.63 -0.11
CA PHE A 161 11.63 2.78 1.00
C PHE A 161 10.24 2.19 0.72
N PHE A 162 9.39 2.94 0.02
CA PHE A 162 8.10 2.50 -0.47
C PHE A 162 8.28 1.93 -1.88
N VAL A 163 8.19 0.61 -2.02
CA VAL A 163 8.39 -0.10 -3.28
C VAL A 163 7.04 -0.29 -3.95
N SER A 164 6.83 0.32 -5.12
CA SER A 164 5.54 0.23 -5.80
C SER A 164 5.21 -1.20 -6.22
N ILE A 165 3.92 -1.56 -6.25
CA ILE A 165 3.51 -2.87 -6.75
C ILE A 165 3.87 -3.06 -8.23
N ALA A 166 3.85 -1.98 -9.01
CA ALA A 166 4.22 -1.99 -10.42
C ALA A 166 5.69 -2.39 -10.62
N ASP A 167 6.59 -1.87 -9.78
CA ASP A 167 8.01 -2.27 -9.81
C ASP A 167 8.18 -3.74 -9.44
N VAL A 168 7.49 -4.22 -8.40
CA VAL A 168 7.54 -5.64 -8.00
C VAL A 168 7.06 -6.55 -9.13
N GLN A 169 5.96 -6.20 -9.80
CA GLN A 169 5.45 -6.96 -10.95
C GLN A 169 6.46 -6.95 -12.10
N ARG A 170 7.06 -5.81 -12.43
CA ARG A 170 8.13 -5.72 -13.42
C ARG A 170 9.32 -6.62 -13.08
N TRP A 171 9.80 -6.60 -11.83
CA TRP A 171 10.94 -7.44 -11.41
C TRP A 171 10.64 -8.95 -11.53
N ILE A 172 9.38 -9.35 -11.32
CA ILE A 172 8.97 -10.74 -11.50
C ILE A 172 8.90 -11.12 -12.98
N LEU A 173 8.43 -10.20 -13.84
CA LEU A 173 8.35 -10.40 -15.29
C LEU A 173 9.74 -10.49 -15.93
N ASP A 174 10.63 -9.57 -15.58
CA ASP A 174 11.98 -9.47 -16.14
C ASP A 174 12.95 -10.52 -15.56
N ASP A 175 12.52 -11.27 -14.53
CA ASP A 175 13.33 -12.22 -13.75
C ASP A 175 14.65 -11.61 -13.23
N ASP A 176 14.63 -10.32 -12.91
CA ASP A 176 15.81 -9.58 -12.46
C ASP A 176 16.05 -9.80 -10.97
N ASP A 177 16.90 -10.78 -10.65
CA ASP A 177 17.33 -11.09 -9.29
C ASP A 177 18.14 -9.97 -8.62
N THR A 178 18.83 -9.14 -9.41
CA THR A 178 19.83 -8.18 -8.92
C THR A 178 19.19 -6.89 -8.40
N ILE A 179 18.09 -6.45 -9.02
CA ILE A 179 17.30 -5.31 -8.54
C ILE A 179 16.59 -5.67 -7.23
N ARG A 180 16.15 -6.93 -7.07
CA ARG A 180 15.45 -7.41 -5.87
C ARG A 180 16.31 -7.30 -4.61
N GLU A 181 17.60 -7.61 -4.69
CA GLU A 181 18.49 -7.47 -3.53
C GLU A 181 18.81 -6.01 -3.21
N ARG A 182 19.02 -5.16 -4.23
CA ARG A 182 19.39 -3.76 -4.01
C ARG A 182 18.26 -2.91 -3.44
N ALA A 183 17.02 -3.11 -3.89
CA ALA A 183 15.87 -2.37 -3.37
C ALA A 183 15.54 -2.72 -1.90
N LEU A 184 16.00 -3.88 -1.41
CA LEU A 184 15.67 -4.41 -0.09
C LEU A 184 16.83 -4.32 0.92
N LEU A 185 18.05 -4.03 0.47
CA LEU A 185 19.24 -3.91 1.32
C LEU A 185 19.60 -2.43 1.56
N GLY A 186 19.53 -1.98 2.83
CA GLY A 186 20.13 -0.70 3.26
C GLY A 186 19.17 0.47 3.44
N THR A 187 17.86 0.25 3.53
CA THR A 187 16.85 1.32 3.49
C THR A 187 16.57 2.01 4.84
N HIS A 188 17.12 1.52 5.96
CA HIS A 188 16.88 2.16 7.26
C HIS A 188 17.43 3.59 7.35
N SER A 189 18.53 3.90 6.67
CA SER A 189 19.10 5.25 6.59
C SER A 189 18.17 6.22 5.84
N LEU A 190 17.40 5.73 4.86
CA LEU A 190 16.43 6.53 4.10
C LEU A 190 15.33 7.09 5.01
N LEU A 191 14.95 6.35 6.06
CA LEU A 191 13.99 6.85 7.05
C LEU A 191 14.55 8.01 7.90
N ALA A 192 15.88 8.20 7.90
CA ALA A 192 16.53 9.32 8.55
C ALA A 192 16.68 10.55 7.63
N SER A 193 16.37 10.44 6.33
CA SER A 193 16.41 11.53 5.36
C SER A 193 15.68 12.78 5.84
N PRO A 194 16.10 13.98 5.41
CA PRO A 194 15.41 15.23 5.74
C PRO A 194 13.90 15.16 5.46
N LEU A 195 13.11 15.83 6.28
CA LEU A 195 11.68 15.97 6.05
C LEU A 195 11.48 16.98 4.92
N THR A 196 11.18 16.50 3.71
CA THR A 196 10.82 17.35 2.57
C THR A 196 9.49 16.91 1.99
N CYS A 197 8.68 17.84 1.49
CA CYS A 197 7.44 17.53 0.79
C CYS A 197 7.73 16.70 -0.47
N PHE A 198 7.03 15.59 -0.72
CA PHE A 198 7.24 14.77 -1.91
C PHE A 198 6.57 15.36 -3.17
N LYS A 199 5.77 16.43 -3.02
CA LYS A 199 5.09 17.12 -4.13
C LYS A 199 5.88 18.32 -4.66
N CYS A 200 6.58 19.04 -3.79
CA CYS A 200 7.26 20.30 -4.14
C CYS A 200 8.69 20.43 -3.59
N ASP A 201 9.20 19.38 -2.94
CA ASP A 201 10.54 19.32 -2.33
C ASP A 201 10.82 20.33 -1.20
N GLU A 202 9.82 21.08 -0.73
CA GLU A 202 9.99 22.05 0.36
C GLU A 202 10.46 21.35 1.65
N PRO A 203 11.57 21.80 2.29
CA PRO A 203 12.06 21.22 3.53
C PRO A 203 11.28 21.73 4.75
N HIS A 204 11.07 20.84 5.72
CA HIS A 204 10.37 21.13 6.97
C HIS A 204 11.15 20.64 8.20
N HIS A 205 11.09 21.41 9.28
CA HIS A 205 11.83 21.10 10.49
C HIS A 205 11.21 19.99 11.34
N ASN A 206 9.89 19.79 11.26
CA ASN A 206 9.18 18.80 12.06
C ASN A 206 7.88 18.35 11.35
N VAL A 207 7.34 17.20 11.80
CA VAL A 207 6.13 16.60 11.22
C VAL A 207 4.91 17.52 11.32
N PRO A 208 4.65 18.25 12.43
CA PRO A 208 3.54 19.21 12.46
C PRO A 208 3.59 20.27 11.36
N LYS A 209 4.75 20.91 11.14
CA LYS A 209 4.91 21.91 10.06
C LYS A 209 4.71 21.30 8.68
N LEU A 210 5.26 20.11 8.45
CA LEU A 210 5.04 19.36 7.21
C LEU A 210 3.55 19.06 7.00
N LYS A 211 2.84 18.59 8.02
CA LYS A 211 1.40 18.31 7.93
C LYS A 211 0.59 19.57 7.59
N SER A 212 0.90 20.71 8.22
CA SER A 212 0.27 21.99 7.87
C SER A 212 0.58 22.44 6.44
N HIS A 213 1.74 22.07 5.89
CA HIS A 213 2.06 22.31 4.49
C HIS A 213 1.25 21.38 3.57
N LEU A 214 1.26 20.06 3.83
CA LEU A 214 0.50 19.07 3.06
C LEU A 214 -1.01 19.36 3.05
N GLU A 215 -1.55 19.90 4.14
CA GLU A 215 -2.96 20.30 4.20
C GLU A 215 -3.27 21.47 3.26
N LYS A 216 -2.35 22.42 3.10
CA LYS A 216 -2.49 23.52 2.14
C LYS A 216 -2.38 23.01 0.70
N GLU A 217 -1.41 22.13 0.43
CA GLU A 217 -1.28 21.48 -0.88
C GLU A 217 -2.56 20.73 -1.25
N PHE A 218 -3.10 19.92 -0.34
CA PHE A 218 -4.35 19.18 -0.53
C PHE A 218 -5.55 20.10 -0.81
N GLN A 219 -5.69 21.19 -0.06
CA GLN A 219 -6.76 22.18 -0.29
C GLN A 219 -6.62 22.88 -1.65
N GLU A 220 -5.39 23.19 -2.05
CA GLU A 220 -5.11 23.82 -3.34
C GLU A 220 -5.42 22.87 -4.52
N GLU A 221 -4.99 21.61 -4.42
CA GLU A 221 -5.29 20.55 -5.37
C GLU A 221 -6.79 20.36 -5.53
N GLY A 222 -7.52 20.20 -4.41
CA GLY A 222 -8.96 20.03 -4.43
C GLY A 222 -9.70 21.21 -5.04
N ARG A 223 -9.29 22.44 -4.72
CA ARG A 223 -9.86 23.65 -5.32
C ARG A 223 -9.67 23.67 -6.84
N LYS A 224 -8.47 23.32 -7.33
CA LYS A 224 -8.17 23.24 -8.77
C LYS A 224 -8.99 22.13 -9.44
N ALA A 225 -9.07 20.95 -8.84
CA ALA A 225 -9.82 19.81 -9.34
C ALA A 225 -11.31 20.13 -9.47
N LEU A 226 -11.94 20.66 -8.41
CA LEU A 226 -13.34 21.05 -8.39
C LEU A 226 -13.65 22.16 -9.41
N ALA A 227 -12.78 23.16 -9.54
CA ALA A 227 -12.95 24.21 -10.55
C ALA A 227 -12.91 23.65 -11.98
N ARG A 228 -12.06 22.66 -12.25
CA ARG A 228 -11.99 21.97 -13.55
C ARG A 228 -13.22 21.11 -13.81
N ILE A 229 -13.68 20.34 -12.82
CA ILE A 229 -14.88 19.51 -12.92
C ILE A 229 -16.08 20.40 -13.26
N LYS A 230 -16.23 21.54 -12.57
CA LYS A 230 -17.28 22.53 -12.88
C LYS A 230 -17.21 23.07 -14.32
N LYS A 231 -16.00 23.25 -14.86
CA LYS A 231 -15.77 23.79 -16.21
C LYS A 231 -15.95 22.74 -17.32
N THR A 232 -15.58 21.49 -17.08
CA THR A 232 -15.43 20.46 -18.14
C THR A 232 -16.35 19.26 -17.97
N GLY A 233 -17.01 19.12 -16.82
CA GLY A 233 -17.78 17.93 -16.45
C GLY A 233 -16.93 16.69 -16.18
N ARG A 234 -15.60 16.81 -16.17
CA ARG A 234 -14.66 15.70 -15.98
C ARG A 234 -13.55 16.05 -15.01
N GLN A 235 -13.15 15.06 -14.23
CA GLN A 235 -11.91 15.11 -13.48
C GLN A 235 -10.73 14.74 -14.39
N ARG A 236 -9.54 15.26 -14.09
CA ARG A 236 -8.29 14.85 -14.75
C ARG A 236 -7.83 13.55 -14.09
N THR A 237 -7.61 12.47 -14.85
CA THR A 237 -7.11 11.21 -14.29
C THR A 237 -5.62 11.36 -13.95
N SER A 238 -5.14 10.69 -12.91
CA SER A 238 -3.73 10.70 -12.49
C SER A 238 -2.77 10.30 -13.63
N SER A 239 -3.23 9.49 -14.58
CA SER A 239 -2.49 9.10 -15.79
C SER A 239 -2.16 10.24 -16.75
N GLU A 240 -2.86 11.39 -16.68
CA GLU A 240 -2.56 12.57 -17.51
C GLU A 240 -1.50 13.50 -16.87
N GLU A 241 -1.16 13.31 -15.60
CA GLU A 241 -0.16 14.13 -14.89
C GLU A 241 1.27 13.62 -15.12
N ASP A 242 1.47 12.31 -15.31
CA ASP A 242 2.79 11.71 -15.60
C ASP A 242 3.26 11.88 -17.06
N MET A 243 2.53 12.65 -17.88
CA MET A 243 2.84 12.90 -19.29
C MET A 243 3.52 14.25 -19.58
N PHE A 244 3.91 15.01 -18.54
CA PHE A 244 4.58 16.31 -18.68
C PHE A 244 5.80 16.48 -17.78
#